data_AF-A0A7C4D9E3-F1
#
_entry.id   AF-A0A7C4D9E3-F1
#
_cell.length_a   1.000
_cell.length_b   1.000
_cell.length_c   1.000
_cell.angle_alpha   90.00
_cell.angle_beta   90.00
_cell.angle_gamma   90.00
#
_symmetry.space_group_name_H-M   'P 1'
#
loop_
_entity.id
_entity.type
_entity.pdbx_description
1 polymer ?
#
loop_
_entity_poly.entity_id
_entity_poly.type
_entity_poly.pdbx_seq_one_letter_code
_entity_poly.pdbx_strand_id
1 'polypeptide(L)'
;MSNKPWKGRFNRCWLMGMLIQRILLSLEGVKIPSIEEILSSNPKLTVADAINIQRDIYGAEVDWEAYKITVRFHGERYDITEILIKIVNENSYGDVIDELGMDTRGFNFSSAVRAAQKEIISKIVSGTMTPKKSTNNSS
;
A
#
# COMPACT_ATOMS: atom_id res chain seq x y z
N MET A 1 -12.01 2.07 26.08
CA MET A 1 -11.97 2.49 24.67
C MET A 1 -10.51 2.67 24.30
N SER A 2 -9.94 1.81 23.45
CA SER A 2 -8.53 1.94 23.09
C SER A 2 -8.38 3.13 22.12
N ASN A 3 -7.89 4.27 22.61
CA ASN A 3 -7.26 5.27 21.76
C ASN A 3 -6.09 4.57 21.07
N LYS A 4 -6.27 4.14 19.83
CA LYS A 4 -5.17 3.68 18.97
C LYS A 4 -4.77 4.88 18.12
N PRO A 5 -3.83 5.75 18.58
CA PRO A 5 -3.38 6.96 17.87
C PRO A 5 -2.78 6.67 16.48
N TRP A 6 -2.69 5.39 16.10
CA TRP A 6 -2.14 4.90 14.84
C TRP A 6 -3.18 4.71 13.73
N LYS A 7 -4.49 4.76 13.98
CA LYS A 7 -5.48 4.48 12.91
C LYS A 7 -5.34 5.47 11.73
N GLY A 8 -5.27 6.77 12.01
CA GLY A 8 -5.07 7.80 10.97
C GLY A 8 -3.71 7.73 10.28
N ARG A 9 -2.63 7.46 11.04
CA ARG A 9 -1.27 7.28 10.49
C ARG A 9 -1.16 6.04 9.62
N PHE A 10 -1.82 4.96 10.02
CA PHE A 10 -1.80 3.71 9.29
C PHE A 10 -2.62 3.77 8.00
N ASN A 11 -3.68 4.58 7.95
CA ASN A 11 -4.38 4.87 6.68
C ASN A 11 -3.43 5.52 5.65
N ARG A 12 -2.54 6.43 6.07
CA ARG A 12 -1.51 6.99 5.18
C ARG A 12 -0.51 5.93 4.72
N CYS A 13 -0.12 5.03 5.62
CA CYS A 13 0.71 3.87 5.27
C CYS A 13 -0.01 3.00 4.23
N TRP A 14 -1.29 2.67 4.44
CA TRP A 14 -2.09 1.88 3.51
C TRP A 14 -2.15 2.53 2.12
N LEU A 15 -2.48 3.83 2.03
CA LEU A 15 -2.51 4.56 0.76
C LEU A 15 -1.17 4.51 0.03
N MET A 16 -0.06 4.71 0.75
CA MET A 16 1.28 4.60 0.18
C MET A 16 1.60 3.17 -0.26
N GLY A 17 1.20 2.16 0.50
CA GLY A 17 1.37 0.75 0.16
C GLY A 17 0.64 0.38 -1.14
N MET A 18 -0.60 0.85 -1.30
CA MET A 18 -1.38 0.70 -2.53
C MET A 18 -0.68 1.33 -3.74
N LEU A 19 -0.13 2.54 -3.57
CA LEU A 19 0.63 3.22 -4.63
C LEU A 19 1.90 2.44 -5.00
N ILE A 20 2.68 2.00 -3.99
CA ILE A 20 3.90 1.23 -4.21
C ILE A 20 3.59 -0.07 -4.97
N GLN A 21 2.56 -0.81 -4.57
CA GLN A 21 2.15 -2.03 -5.27
C GLN A 21 1.79 -1.74 -6.73
N ARG A 22 1.04 -0.66 -7.00
CA ARG A 22 0.70 -0.28 -8.38
C ARG A 22 1.93 0.06 -9.22
N ILE A 23 2.91 0.75 -8.66
CA ILE A 23 4.16 1.06 -9.36
C ILE A 23 4.93 -0.22 -9.67
N LEU A 24 5.06 -1.12 -8.69
CA LEU A 24 5.74 -2.42 -8.88
C LEU A 24 5.06 -3.24 -9.99
N LEU A 25 3.74 -3.34 -9.98
CA LEU A 25 2.97 -4.00 -11.04
C LEU A 25 3.19 -3.36 -12.42
N SER A 26 3.24 -2.03 -12.48
CA SER A 26 3.53 -1.31 -13.73
C SER A 26 4.94 -1.61 -14.24
N LEU A 27 5.93 -1.76 -13.35
CA LEU A 27 7.30 -2.14 -13.72
C LEU A 27 7.39 -3.58 -14.23
N GLU A 28 6.49 -4.46 -13.76
CA GLU A 28 6.31 -5.82 -14.29
C GLU A 28 5.50 -5.88 -15.60
N GLY A 29 5.02 -4.73 -16.10
CA GLY A 29 4.18 -4.67 -17.30
C GLY A 29 2.74 -5.14 -17.08
N VAL A 30 2.28 -5.26 -15.83
CA VAL A 30 0.92 -5.69 -15.51
C VAL A 30 -0.07 -4.56 -15.82
N LYS A 31 -0.99 -4.82 -16.76
CA LYS A 31 -2.13 -3.93 -17.00
C LYS A 31 -3.17 -4.10 -15.89
N ILE A 32 -3.36 -3.05 -15.09
CA ILE A 32 -4.47 -2.96 -14.13
C ILE A 32 -5.71 -2.49 -14.90
N PRO A 33 -6.78 -3.30 -15.00
CA PRO A 33 -7.99 -2.90 -15.71
C PRO A 33 -8.64 -1.71 -15.02
N SER A 34 -9.18 -0.76 -15.78
CA SER A 34 -9.94 0.37 -15.23
C SER A 34 -11.25 -0.10 -14.60
N ILE A 35 -11.90 0.77 -13.82
CA ILE A 35 -13.21 0.46 -13.24
C ILE A 35 -14.25 0.23 -14.34
N GLU A 36 -14.19 1.04 -15.40
CA GLU A 36 -15.05 0.91 -16.58
C GLU A 36 -14.82 -0.42 -17.31
N GLU A 37 -13.56 -0.87 -17.45
CA GLU A 37 -13.24 -2.16 -18.07
C GLU A 37 -13.80 -3.34 -17.25
N ILE A 38 -13.72 -3.26 -15.91
CA ILE A 38 -14.29 -4.26 -15.00
C ILE A 38 -15.82 -4.30 -15.10
N LEU A 39 -16.46 -3.14 -15.04
CA LEU A 39 -17.92 -3.02 -15.12
C LEU A 39 -18.46 -3.43 -16.49
N SER A 40 -17.74 -3.11 -17.57
CA SER A 40 -18.11 -3.54 -18.93
C SER A 40 -18.10 -5.06 -19.07
N SER A 41 -17.16 -5.72 -18.40
CA SER A 41 -17.06 -7.19 -18.38
C SER A 41 -18.03 -7.83 -17.38
N ASN A 42 -18.50 -7.07 -16.37
CA ASN A 42 -19.34 -7.54 -15.28
C ASN A 42 -20.42 -6.51 -14.92
N PRO A 43 -21.45 -6.31 -15.78
CA PRO A 43 -22.40 -5.19 -15.65
C PRO A 43 -23.32 -5.28 -14.43
N LYS A 44 -23.31 -6.40 -13.70
CA LYS A 44 -24.07 -6.58 -12.46
C LYS A 44 -23.35 -6.04 -11.23
N LEU A 45 -22.06 -5.72 -11.33
CA LEU A 45 -21.27 -5.18 -10.24
C LEU A 45 -21.55 -3.69 -10.04
N THR A 46 -21.45 -3.24 -8.80
CA THR A 46 -21.43 -1.81 -8.50
C THR A 46 -20.01 -1.25 -8.69
N VAL A 47 -19.90 0.08 -8.76
CA VAL A 47 -18.59 0.77 -8.74
C VAL A 47 -17.76 0.37 -7.51
N ALA A 48 -18.41 0.22 -6.36
CA ALA A 48 -17.75 -0.18 -5.12
C ALA A 48 -17.17 -1.60 -5.21
N ASP A 49 -17.90 -2.54 -5.82
CA ASP A 49 -17.40 -3.91 -6.05
C ASP A 49 -16.18 -3.90 -6.98
N ALA A 50 -16.23 -3.12 -8.06
CA ALA A 50 -15.10 -2.99 -8.98
C ALA A 50 -13.85 -2.41 -8.30
N ILE A 51 -14.01 -1.41 -7.43
CA ILE A 51 -12.93 -0.84 -6.62
C ILE A 51 -12.36 -1.89 -5.65
N ASN A 52 -13.22 -2.64 -4.97
CA ASN A 52 -12.79 -3.70 -4.06
C ASN A 52 -12.01 -4.79 -4.81
N ILE A 53 -12.48 -5.24 -5.97
CA ILE A 53 -11.77 -6.20 -6.83
C ILE A 53 -10.38 -5.66 -7.20
N GLN A 54 -10.29 -4.40 -7.65
CA GLN A 54 -8.99 -3.81 -7.98
C GLN A 54 -8.06 -3.80 -6.77
N ARG A 55 -8.58 -3.44 -5.59
CA ARG A 55 -7.80 -3.38 -4.37
C ARG A 55 -7.32 -4.77 -3.95
N ASP A 56 -8.18 -5.77 -4.01
CA ASP A 56 -7.89 -7.10 -3.49
C ASP A 56 -6.90 -7.84 -4.41
N ILE A 57 -6.98 -7.63 -5.73
CA ILE A 57 -6.08 -8.27 -6.71
C ILE A 57 -4.78 -7.47 -6.90
N TYR A 58 -4.88 -6.16 -7.10
CA TYR A 58 -3.75 -5.30 -7.52
C TYR A 58 -3.25 -4.38 -6.41
N GLY A 59 -3.83 -4.44 -5.22
CA GLY A 59 -3.40 -3.69 -4.05
C GLY A 59 -2.38 -4.44 -3.20
N ALA A 60 -1.74 -3.68 -2.31
CA ALA A 60 -0.90 -4.25 -1.26
C ALA A 60 -1.75 -5.07 -0.29
N GLU A 61 -1.14 -6.09 0.31
CA GLU A 61 -1.78 -6.88 1.36
C GLU A 61 -1.68 -6.11 2.67
N VAL A 62 -2.79 -6.02 3.39
CA VAL A 62 -2.88 -5.24 4.62
C VAL A 62 -3.45 -6.13 5.72
N ASP A 63 -2.67 -6.31 6.77
CA ASP A 63 -3.17 -6.83 8.04
C ASP A 63 -3.47 -5.64 8.95
N TRP A 64 -4.76 -5.33 9.10
CA TRP A 64 -5.23 -4.20 9.90
C TRP A 64 -5.09 -4.43 11.40
N GLU A 65 -5.03 -5.69 11.84
CA GLU A 65 -4.89 -6.04 13.26
C GLU A 65 -3.43 -5.95 13.67
N ALA A 66 -2.52 -6.51 12.85
CA ALA A 66 -1.09 -6.48 13.06
C ALA A 66 -0.40 -5.21 12.54
N TYR A 67 -1.14 -4.30 11.91
CA TYR A 67 -0.62 -3.09 11.27
C TYR A 67 0.51 -3.38 10.27
N LYS A 68 0.30 -4.36 9.38
CA LYS A 68 1.33 -4.87 8.47
C LYS A 68 0.95 -4.62 7.02
N ILE A 69 1.90 -4.15 6.23
CA ILE A 69 1.74 -3.91 4.79
C ILE A 69 2.78 -4.72 4.03
N THR A 70 2.30 -5.58 3.14
CA THR A 70 3.14 -6.42 2.28
C THR A 70 2.86 -6.11 0.82
N VAL A 71 3.93 -5.95 0.03
CA VAL A 71 3.86 -5.79 -1.43
C VAL A 71 4.46 -6.98 -2.14
N ARG A 72 4.07 -7.16 -3.40
CA ARG A 72 4.49 -8.26 -4.28
C ARG A 72 5.27 -7.72 -5.46
N PHE A 73 6.36 -8.40 -5.81
CA PHE A 73 7.16 -8.14 -7.02
C PHE A 73 7.83 -9.42 -7.47
N HIS A 74 7.69 -9.80 -8.74
CA HIS A 74 8.23 -11.03 -9.33
C HIS A 74 7.90 -12.31 -8.56
N GLY A 75 6.68 -12.41 -8.04
CA GLY A 75 6.19 -13.54 -7.25
C GLY A 75 6.64 -13.54 -5.79
N GLU A 76 7.56 -12.66 -5.41
CA GLU A 76 8.08 -12.52 -4.05
C GLU A 76 7.25 -11.53 -3.21
N ARG A 77 7.25 -11.72 -1.89
CA ARG A 77 6.52 -10.87 -0.93
C ARG A 77 7.48 -10.08 -0.06
N TYR A 78 7.25 -8.78 0.09
CA TYR A 78 8.14 -7.88 0.84
C TYR A 78 7.38 -7.22 1.98
N ASP A 79 7.87 -7.35 3.23
CA ASP A 79 7.40 -6.49 4.31
C ASP A 79 7.94 -5.09 4.10
N ILE A 80 7.06 -4.10 3.95
CA ILE A 80 7.48 -2.71 3.84
C ILE A 80 7.05 -1.88 5.05
N THR A 81 6.42 -2.51 6.05
CA THR A 81 5.73 -1.85 7.15
C THR A 81 6.59 -0.83 7.88
N GLU A 82 7.76 -1.24 8.36
CA GLU A 82 8.64 -0.38 9.17
C GLU A 82 9.17 0.81 8.37
N ILE A 83 9.60 0.57 7.13
CA ILE A 83 10.11 1.60 6.23
C ILE A 83 8.98 2.60 5.90
N LEU A 84 7.77 2.09 5.67
CA LEU A 84 6.62 2.91 5.31
C LEU A 84 6.14 3.77 6.48
N ILE A 85 6.11 3.21 7.69
CA ILE A 85 5.84 3.96 8.93
C ILE A 85 6.85 5.09 9.09
N LYS A 86 8.14 4.81 8.89
CA LYS A 86 9.19 5.83 8.96
C LYS A 86 8.94 6.95 7.94
N ILE A 87 8.71 6.60 6.67
CA ILE A 87 8.41 7.57 5.61
C ILE A 87 7.18 8.42 5.98
N VAL A 88 6.10 7.80 6.43
CA VAL A 88 4.87 8.51 6.79
C VAL A 88 5.10 9.47 7.96
N ASN A 89 5.85 9.06 8.98
CA ASN A 89 6.17 9.91 10.13
C ASN A 89 7.05 11.11 9.72
N GLU A 90 8.09 10.89 8.92
CA GLU A 90 9.00 11.96 8.46
C GLU A 90 8.31 12.99 7.56
N ASN A 91 7.22 12.61 6.92
CA ASN A 91 6.45 13.46 6.00
C ASN A 91 5.11 13.93 6.58
N SER A 92 4.83 13.64 7.85
CA SER A 92 3.66 14.15 8.56
C SER A 92 4.06 15.33 9.44
N TYR A 93 3.29 16.43 9.39
CA TYR A 93 3.51 17.64 10.15
C TYR A 93 2.30 17.94 11.05
N GLY A 94 2.56 18.41 12.27
CA GLY A 94 1.54 18.75 13.26
C GLY A 94 0.99 17.53 14.03
N ASP A 95 0.48 17.80 15.24
CA ASP A 95 -0.10 16.76 16.12
C ASP A 95 -1.53 16.35 15.71
N VAL A 96 -2.14 17.11 14.80
CA VAL A 96 -3.51 16.86 14.31
C VAL A 96 -3.46 15.88 13.14
N ILE A 97 -3.41 14.60 13.47
CA ILE A 97 -3.74 13.56 12.50
C ILE A 97 -5.18 13.22 12.75
N ASP A 98 -6.06 13.80 11.94
CA ASP A 98 -7.48 13.53 12.02
C ASP A 98 -7.71 12.02 11.86
N GLU A 99 -8.23 11.40 12.92
CA GLU A 99 -8.47 9.96 13.02
C GLU A 99 -9.47 9.48 11.95
N LEU A 100 -10.20 10.41 11.34
CA LEU A 100 -11.19 10.18 10.29
C LEU A 100 -10.61 10.17 8.87
N GLY A 101 -9.31 10.40 8.69
CA GLY A 101 -8.61 10.10 7.44
C GLY A 101 -8.93 11.01 6.24
N MET A 102 -9.70 12.09 6.42
CA MET A 102 -9.97 13.08 5.37
C MET A 102 -9.03 14.30 5.42
N ASP A 103 -8.37 14.55 6.54
CA ASP A 103 -7.44 15.68 6.65
C ASP A 103 -6.01 15.30 6.18
N THR A 104 -5.69 15.72 4.96
CA THR A 104 -4.33 15.64 4.39
C THR A 104 -3.49 16.86 4.73
N ARG A 105 -4.04 17.88 5.42
CA ARG A 105 -3.26 19.02 5.91
C ARG A 105 -2.23 18.47 6.89
N GLY A 106 -0.96 18.71 6.59
CA GLY A 106 0.15 18.13 7.34
C GLY A 106 0.59 16.74 6.85
N PHE A 107 0.33 16.34 5.60
CA PHE A 107 1.06 15.22 4.98
C PHE A 107 1.67 15.61 3.63
N ASN A 108 3.00 15.57 3.54
CA ASN A 108 3.74 15.84 2.32
C ASN A 108 3.78 14.61 1.42
N PHE A 109 2.69 14.39 0.67
CA PHE A 109 2.56 13.23 -0.20
C PHE A 109 3.69 13.14 -1.23
N SER A 110 4.03 14.26 -1.89
CA SER A 110 5.09 14.29 -2.90
C SER A 110 6.45 13.85 -2.36
N SER A 111 6.84 14.32 -1.17
CA SER A 111 8.09 13.90 -0.53
C SER A 111 8.03 12.44 -0.07
N ALA A 112 6.89 11.98 0.47
CA ALA A 112 6.70 10.59 0.84
C ALA A 112 6.82 9.64 -0.36
N VAL A 113 6.29 10.02 -1.53
CA VAL A 113 6.43 9.25 -2.77
C VAL A 113 7.89 9.16 -3.21
N ARG A 114 8.63 10.27 -3.20
CA ARG A 114 10.07 10.26 -3.54
C ARG A 114 10.87 9.38 -2.58
N ALA A 115 10.56 9.45 -1.28
CA ALA A 115 11.18 8.59 -0.28
C ALA A 115 10.85 7.11 -0.52
N ALA A 116 9.59 6.77 -0.80
CA ALA A 116 9.18 5.40 -1.10
C ALA A 116 9.83 4.85 -2.39
N GLN A 117 9.97 5.68 -3.42
CA GLN A 117 10.69 5.30 -4.64
C GLN A 117 12.14 4.92 -4.33
N LYS A 118 12.83 5.71 -3.50
CA LYS A 118 14.24 5.48 -3.15
C LYS A 118 14.42 4.30 -2.17
N GLU A 119 13.63 4.26 -1.10
CA GLU A 119 13.88 3.37 0.03
C GLU A 119 13.15 2.02 -0.06
N ILE A 120 12.12 1.92 -0.89
CA ILE A 120 11.32 0.70 -1.07
C ILE A 120 11.47 0.20 -2.50
N ILE A 121 10.95 0.96 -3.49
CA ILE A 121 10.84 0.48 -4.87
C ILE A 121 12.22 0.19 -5.45
N SER A 122 13.16 1.13 -5.36
CA SER A 122 14.53 0.94 -5.86
C SER A 122 15.22 -0.25 -5.21
N LYS A 123 15.02 -0.48 -3.91
CA LYS A 123 15.65 -1.61 -3.21
C LYS A 123 15.06 -2.95 -3.58
N ILE A 124 13.73 -3.01 -3.77
CA ILE A 124 13.05 -4.20 -4.28
C ILE A 124 13.54 -4.52 -5.70
N VAL A 125 13.51 -3.54 -6.60
CA VAL A 125 13.88 -3.71 -8.02
C VAL A 125 15.36 -4.07 -8.19
N SER A 126 16.24 -3.50 -7.37
CA SER A 126 17.68 -3.83 -7.39
C SER A 126 18.03 -5.14 -6.66
N GLY A 127 17.05 -5.81 -6.03
CA GLY A 127 17.27 -7.03 -5.25
C GLY A 127 18.02 -6.82 -3.93
N THR A 128 18.14 -5.57 -3.46
CA THR A 128 18.81 -5.25 -2.19
C THR A 128 17.88 -5.32 -0.98
N MET A 129 16.56 -5.32 -1.19
CA MET A 129 15.58 -5.65 -0.16
C MET A 129 15.32 -7.16 -0.14
N THR A 130 15.42 -7.79 1.03
CA THR A 130 15.15 -9.22 1.18
C THR A 130 13.64 -9.48 1.24
N PRO A 131 13.12 -10.42 0.43
CA PRO A 131 11.72 -10.83 0.55
C PRO A 131 11.48 -11.61 1.86
N LYS A 132 10.23 -11.66 2.30
CA LYS A 132 9.82 -12.60 3.34
C LYS A 132 10.07 -14.01 2.82
N LYS A 133 10.80 -14.81 3.58
CA LYS A 133 10.86 -16.25 3.34
C LYS A 133 9.43 -16.76 3.30
N SER A 134 9.04 -17.43 2.21
CA SER A 134 7.81 -18.22 2.25
C SER A 134 8.00 -19.25 3.35
N THR A 135 7.25 -19.11 4.45
CA THR A 135 7.01 -20.25 5.32
C THR A 135 6.15 -21.19 4.49
N ASN A 136 6.79 -22.05 3.70
CA ASN A 136 6.15 -23.23 3.15
C ASN A 136 5.74 -24.08 4.35
N ASN A 137 4.54 -23.85 4.88
CA ASN A 137 3.86 -24.83 5.70
C ASN A 137 3.35 -25.90 4.73
N SER A 138 4.26 -26.77 4.31
CA SER A 138 3.89 -28.10 3.87
C SER A 138 3.42 -28.85 5.11
N SER A 139 2.11 -28.98 5.26
CA SER A 139 1.45 -29.90 6.20
C SER A 139 0.36 -30.62 5.45
#